data_AF-A0A9E6WCB9-F1
#
_entry.id   AF-A0A9E6WCB9-F1
#
_cell.length_a   1.000
_cell.length_b   1.000
_cell.length_c   1.000
_cell.angle_alpha   90.00
_cell.angle_beta   90.00
_cell.angle_gamma   90.00
#
_symmetry.space_group_name_H-M   'P 1'
#
loop_
_entity.id
_entity.type
_entity.pdbx_description
1 polymer ?
#
loop_
_entity_poly.entity_id
_entity_poly.type
_entity_poly.pdbx_seq_one_letter_code
_entity_poly.pdbx_strand_id
1 'polypeptide(L)' 'MFTKGLTVVATAEIKYSNSPQLSRGNLQVMEDLNAPLNFVLTPSSDDFLIKENIRVCSLKTFIDKFLRNI' A
#
# COMPACT_ATOMS: atom_id res chain seq x y z
N MET A 1 0.33 7.65 -4.73
CA MET A 1 -1.14 7.71 -4.76
C MET A 1 -1.59 7.33 -6.16
N PHE A 2 -2.63 6.52 -6.27
CA PHE A 2 -3.26 6.12 -7.54
C PHE A 2 -4.67 6.69 -7.60
N THR A 3 -5.05 7.24 -8.76
CA THR A 3 -6.34 7.92 -8.93
C THR A 3 -7.08 7.45 -10.18
N LYS A 4 -8.41 7.47 -10.10
CA LYS A 4 -9.31 7.39 -11.25
C LYS A 4 -10.11 8.69 -11.30
N GLY A 5 -9.72 9.59 -12.21
CA GLY A 5 -10.20 10.96 -12.19
C GLY A 5 -9.81 11.67 -10.89
N LEU A 6 -10.80 12.20 -10.17
CA LEU A 6 -10.61 12.89 -8.89
C LEU A 6 -10.74 11.95 -7.67
N THR A 7 -10.97 10.66 -7.89
CA THR A 7 -11.13 9.69 -6.80
C THR A 7 -9.82 8.96 -6.55
N VAL A 8 -9.37 8.94 -5.29
CA VAL A 8 -8.24 8.11 -4.84
C VAL A 8 -8.70 6.67 -4.77
N VAL A 9 -8.01 5.78 -5.49
CA VAL A 9 -8.37 4.34 -5.56
C VAL A 9 -7.39 3.45 -4.82
N ALA A 10 -6.15 3.91 -4.64
CA ALA A 10 -5.19 3.24 -3.79
C ALA A 10 -4.05 4.19 -3.35
N THR A 11 -3.36 3.84 -2.29
CA THR A 11 -2.06 4.44 -1.92
C THR A 11 -0.95 3.41 -1.96
N ALA A 12 0.29 3.86 -2.10
CA ALA A 12 1.47 3.03 -1.91
C ALA A 12 2.53 3.81 -1.13
N GLU A 13 3.02 3.21 -0.06
CA GLU A 13 4.16 3.63 0.76
C GLU A 13 5.31 2.65 0.48
N ILE A 14 6.52 3.13 0.16
CA ILE A 14 7.67 2.26 -0.09
C ILE A 14 8.56 2.23 1.16
N LYS A 15 8.88 1.03 1.66
CA LYS A 15 9.79 0.80 2.79
C LYS A 15 10.91 -0.13 2.36
N TYR A 16 12.15 0.18 2.72
CA TYR A 16 13.29 -0.67 2.39
C TYR A 16 13.34 -1.98 3.21
N SER A 17 12.79 -1.98 4.42
CA SER A 17 12.73 -3.16 5.28
C SER A 17 11.64 -4.13 4.82
N ASN A 18 11.97 -5.44 4.80
CA ASN A 18 10.98 -6.50 4.61
C ASN A 18 10.10 -6.77 5.84
N SER A 19 10.41 -6.13 6.96
CA SER A 19 9.56 -6.06 8.16
C SER A 19 9.19 -4.59 8.38
N PRO A 20 8.33 -4.01 7.54
CA PRO A 20 8.04 -2.58 7.58
C PRO A 20 7.27 -2.23 8.85
N GLN A 21 7.73 -1.18 9.52
CA GLN A 21 6.99 -0.55 10.61
C GLN A 21 6.27 0.68 10.07
N LEU A 22 4.96 0.78 10.36
CA LEU A 22 4.17 1.95 10.04
C LEU A 22 4.20 2.91 11.22
N SER A 23 4.63 4.14 10.97
CA SER A 23 4.55 5.21 11.97
C SER A 23 3.12 5.75 12.06
N ARG A 24 2.82 6.49 13.13
CA ARG A 24 1.55 7.24 13.23
C ARG A 24 1.34 8.18 12.04
N GLY A 25 2.40 8.83 11.55
CA GLY A 25 2.32 9.70 10.38
C GLY A 25 1.95 8.93 9.10
N ASN A 26 2.48 7.71 8.94
CA ASN A 26 2.08 6.85 7.81
C ASN A 26 0.59 6.51 7.86
N LEU A 27 0.09 6.15 9.05
CA LEU A 27 -1.33 5.82 9.25
C LEU A 27 -2.22 7.04 9.03
N GLN A 28 -1.84 8.22 9.53
CA GLN A 28 -2.60 9.45 9.36
C GLN A 28 -2.77 9.80 7.88
N VAL A 29 -1.70 9.71 7.07
CA VAL A 29 -1.79 9.98 5.62
C VAL A 29 -2.73 8.99 4.92
N MET A 30 -2.73 7.72 5.32
CA MET A 30 -3.64 6.72 4.77
C MET A 30 -5.10 7.01 5.13
N GLU A 31 -5.35 7.50 6.36
CA GLU A 31 -6.68 7.93 6.82
C GLU A 31 -7.14 9.20 6.09
N ASP A 32 -6.28 10.21 5.96
CA ASP A 32 -6.59 11.49 5.31
C ASP A 32 -6.93 11.31 3.81
N LEU A 33 -6.23 10.39 3.13
CA LEU A 33 -6.49 10.06 1.73
C LEU A 33 -7.72 9.17 1.54
N ASN A 34 -8.20 8.53 2.63
CA ASN A 34 -9.37 7.66 2.67
C ASN A 34 -9.45 6.67 1.49
N ALA A 35 -8.30 6.08 1.13
CA ALA A 35 -8.24 5.15 0.01
C ALA A 35 -8.78 3.78 0.42
N PRO A 36 -9.51 3.09 -0.48
CA PRO A 36 -10.05 1.76 -0.18
C PRO A 36 -8.94 0.70 -0.03
N LEU A 37 -7.76 0.93 -0.62
CA LEU A 37 -6.61 0.03 -0.57
C LEU A 37 -5.33 0.82 -0.31
N ASN A 38 -4.56 0.41 0.70
CA ASN A 38 -3.25 0.99 1.01
C ASN A 38 -2.18 -0.09 0.88
N PHE A 39 -1.17 0.15 0.06
CA PHE A 39 -0.05 -0.77 -0.13
C PHE A 39 1.19 -0.29 0.63
N VAL A 40 1.88 -1.22 1.26
CA VAL A 40 3.23 -1.03 1.79
C VAL A 40 4.16 -1.91 0.95
N LEU A 41 4.88 -1.27 0.04
CA LEU A 41 5.76 -1.95 -0.90
C LEU A 41 7.13 -2.13 -0.28
N THR A 42 7.62 -3.36 -0.31
CA THR A 42 8.97 -3.70 0.16
C THR A 42 9.79 -4.34 -0.97
N PRO A 43 11.12 -4.53 -0.79
CA PRO A 43 11.91 -5.21 -1.80
C PRO A 43 11.47 -6.66 -2.04
N SER A 44 11.17 -7.42 -0.98
CA SER A 44 10.94 -8.86 -1.11
C SER A 44 10.10 -9.48 0.03
N SER A 45 9.24 -8.72 0.71
CA SER A 45 8.30 -9.32 1.67
C SER A 45 7.28 -10.20 0.95
N ASP A 46 6.78 -11.20 1.69
CA ASP A 46 5.58 -11.92 1.34
C ASP A 46 4.36 -11.00 1.25
N ASP A 47 3.27 -11.54 0.71
CA ASP A 47 2.00 -10.85 0.50
C ASP A 47 1.05 -11.10 1.68
N PHE A 48 0.82 -10.09 2.51
CA PHE A 48 -0.02 -10.22 3.71
C PHE A 48 -0.72 -8.91 4.08
N LEU A 49 -1.78 -9.03 4.89
CA LEU A 49 -2.49 -7.88 5.46
C LEU A 49 -1.97 -7.61 6.87
N ILE A 50 -1.69 -6.34 7.17
CA ILE A 50 -1.41 -5.87 8.54
C ILE A 50 -2.63 -5.21 9.19
N LYS A 51 -3.58 -4.77 8.36
CA LYS A 51 -4.91 -4.25 8.74
C LYS A 51 -5.86 -4.50 7.56
N GLU A 52 -7.16 -4.41 7.78
CA GLU A 52 -8.19 -4.70 6.78
C GLU A 52 -7.94 -4.03 5.41
N ASN A 53 -7.49 -2.77 5.40
CA ASN A 53 -7.22 -1.98 4.19
C ASN A 53 -5.73 -1.69 3.95
N ILE A 54 -4.80 -2.38 4.64
CA ILE A 54 -3.35 -2.17 4.49
C ILE A 54 -2.66 -3.49 4.16
N ARG A 55 -2.14 -3.59 2.93
CA ARG A 55 -1.45 -4.76 2.38
C ARG A 55 0.04 -4.52 2.25
N VAL A 56 0.85 -5.40 2.82
CA VAL A 56 2.29 -5.45 2.62
C VAL A 56 2.59 -6.44 1.49
N CYS A 57 3.39 -6.05 0.50
CA CYS A 57 3.85 -6.97 -0.54
C CYS A 57 5.13 -6.43 -1.22
N SER A 58 5.86 -7.28 -1.92
CA SER A 58 6.97 -6.82 -2.75
C SER A 58 6.51 -5.94 -3.93
N LEU A 59 7.38 -5.05 -4.43
CA LEU A 59 7.10 -4.28 -5.65
C LEU A 59 6.72 -5.19 -6.84
N LYS A 60 7.41 -6.33 -6.98
CA LYS A 60 7.12 -7.31 -8.03
C LYS A 60 5.70 -7.86 -7.88
N THR A 61 5.33 -8.27 -6.67
CA THR A 61 3.98 -8.76 -6.36
C THR A 61 2.92 -7.71 -6.67
N PHE A 62 3.17 -6.44 -6.33
CA PHE A 62 2.27 -5.34 -6.64
C PHE A 62 2.01 -5.19 -8.14
N ILE A 63 3.06 -5.14 -8.95
CA ILE A 63 2.95 -5.00 -10.40
C ILE A 63 2.22 -6.20 -11.02
N ASP A 64 2.59 -7.42 -10.60
CA ASP A 64 2.07 -8.65 -11.21
C ASP A 64 0.61 -8.95 -10.82
N LYS A 65 0.20 -8.63 -9.58
CA LYS A 65 -1.10 -9.04 -9.03
C LYS A 65 -2.10 -7.91 -8.81
N PHE A 66 -1.65 -6.73 -8.41
CA PHE A 66 -2.54 -5.68 -7.88
C PHE A 66 -2.71 -4.50 -8.83
N LEU A 67 -1.64 -4.05 -9.50
CA LEU A 67 -1.65 -2.85 -10.34
C LEU A 67 -2.73 -2.88 -11.45
N ARG A 68 -3.05 -4.06 -11.99
CA ARG A 68 -4.07 -4.21 -13.04
C ARG A 68 -5.51 -4.08 -12.53
N ASN A 69 -5.72 -4.24 -11.23
CA ASN A 69 -7.04 -4.33 -10.59
C ASN A 69 -7.38 -3.12 -9.71
N ILE A 70 -6.47 -2.16 -9.58
CA ILE A 70 -6.71 -0.88 -8.88
C ILE A 70 -7.36 0.15 -9.80
#